data_AF-A0A0S3U6D5-F1
#
_entry.id   AF-A0A0S3U6D5-F1
#
_cell.length_a   1.000
_cell.length_b   1.000
_cell.length_c   1.000
_cell.angle_alpha   90.00
_cell.angle_beta   90.00
_cell.angle_gamma   90.00
#
_symmetry.space_group_name_H-M   'P 1'
#
loop_
_entity.id
_entity.type
_entity.pdbx_description
1 polymer ?
#
loop_
_entity_poly.entity_id
_entity_poly.type
_entity_poly.pdbx_seq_one_letter_code
_entity_poly.pdbx_strand_id
1 'polypeptide(L)'
;MQDLSYLTPIVTWVEQGKAPTQLIATQTTTNSASGGFSNPTEGASTNNAKVIRTRPIFPYPMQARYSGKGSVDDAANFVGVMPSQTPSGGINWIGNDLLQPQ
;
A
#
# COMPACT_ATOMS: atom_id res chain seq x y z
N MET A 1 -10.69 -17.56 -12.34
CA MET A 1 -11.36 -16.41 -11.71
C MET A 1 -10.27 -15.56 -11.07
N GLN A 2 -10.04 -14.34 -11.57
CA GLN A 2 -9.14 -13.42 -10.88
C GLN A 2 -9.90 -12.90 -9.66
N ASP A 3 -9.42 -13.28 -8.48
CA ASP A 3 -10.02 -12.93 -7.20
C ASP A 3 -10.03 -11.39 -7.04
N LEU A 4 -11.19 -10.82 -6.72
CA LEU A 4 -11.39 -9.40 -6.43
C LEU A 4 -10.74 -9.10 -5.06
N SER A 5 -9.42 -9.16 -5.00
CA SER A 5 -8.59 -9.21 -3.79
C SER A 5 -8.75 -7.99 -2.86
N TYR A 6 -9.36 -6.91 -3.35
CA TYR A 6 -9.60 -5.69 -2.56
C TYR A 6 -11.02 -5.57 -1.99
N LEU A 7 -12.02 -6.27 -2.54
CA LEU A 7 -13.40 -6.15 -2.08
C LEU A 7 -13.67 -7.00 -0.84
N THR A 8 -13.12 -8.21 -0.81
CA THR A 8 -13.22 -9.14 0.33
C THR A 8 -12.90 -8.49 1.68
N PRO A 9 -11.78 -7.77 1.87
CA PRO A 9 -11.49 -7.12 3.15
C PRO A 9 -12.46 -6.00 3.51
N ILE A 10 -13.03 -5.29 2.52
CA ILE A 10 -14.04 -4.23 2.77
C ILE A 10 -15.35 -4.86 3.22
N VAL A 11 -15.83 -5.88 2.50
CA VAL A 11 -17.06 -6.59 2.85
C VAL A 11 -16.95 -7.21 4.24
N THR A 12 -15.83 -7.89 4.52
CA THR A 12 -15.57 -8.47 5.84
C THR A 12 -15.55 -7.42 6.95
N TRP A 13 -14.98 -6.25 6.69
CA TRP A 13 -14.99 -5.17 7.66
C TRP A 13 -16.41 -4.63 7.90
N VAL A 14 -17.16 -4.34 6.84
CA VAL A 14 -18.51 -3.76 6.95
C VAL A 14 -19.51 -4.75 7.53
N GLU A 15 -19.50 -6.00 7.08
CA GLU A 15 -20.52 -6.99 7.45
C GLU A 15 -20.18 -7.75 8.73
N GLN A 16 -18.90 -7.88 9.08
CA GLN A 16 -18.45 -8.71 10.22
C GLN A 16 -17.70 -7.91 11.29
N GLY A 17 -17.51 -6.60 11.09
CA GLY A 17 -16.76 -5.75 12.01
C GLY A 17 -15.27 -6.11 12.12
N LYS A 18 -14.75 -6.95 11.22
CA LYS A 18 -13.36 -7.43 11.27
C LYS A 18 -12.47 -6.58 10.36
N ALA A 19 -11.82 -5.59 10.96
CA ALA A 19 -10.86 -4.75 10.25
C ALA A 19 -9.66 -5.58 9.74
N PRO A 20 -9.15 -5.31 8.53
CA PRO A 20 -7.98 -6.00 8.00
C PRO A 20 -6.73 -5.60 8.76
N THR A 21 -5.90 -6.59 9.11
CA THR A 21 -4.58 -6.35 9.69
C THR A 21 -3.51 -6.08 8.63
N GLN A 22 -3.78 -6.46 7.38
CA GLN A 22 -2.98 -6.14 6.20
C GLN A 22 -3.80 -6.26 4.92
N LEU A 23 -3.39 -5.56 3.87
CA LEU A 23 -3.90 -5.71 2.50
C LEU A 23 -2.74 -6.06 1.57
N ILE A 24 -2.93 -6.96 0.60
CA ILE A 24 -1.88 -7.30 -0.37
C ILE A 24 -2.05 -6.45 -1.62
N ALA A 25 -1.05 -5.62 -1.92
CA ALA A 25 -0.94 -4.88 -3.17
C ALA A 25 -0.07 -5.63 -4.18
N THR A 26 -0.40 -5.49 -5.45
CA THR A 26 0.24 -6.23 -6.55
C THR A 26 0.71 -5.26 -7.64
N GLN A 27 1.95 -5.43 -8.08
CA GLN A 27 2.51 -4.78 -9.26
C GLN A 27 2.55 -5.78 -10.43
N THR A 28 2.16 -5.32 -11.62
CA THR A 28 2.13 -6.12 -12.85
C THR A 28 3.03 -5.55 -13.95
N THR A 29 3.42 -6.39 -14.91
CA THR A 29 4.36 -6.05 -16.01
C THR A 29 3.98 -4.85 -16.86
N THR A 30 2.71 -4.52 -16.97
CA THR A 30 2.24 -3.39 -17.80
C THR A 30 2.27 -2.05 -17.08
N ASN A 31 2.47 -2.08 -15.76
CA ASN A 31 2.51 -0.90 -14.88
C ASN A 31 3.85 -0.87 -14.12
N SER A 32 4.94 -0.70 -14.87
CA SER A 32 6.27 -0.41 -14.29
C SER A 32 6.31 0.93 -13.53
N ALA A 33 5.28 1.78 -13.66
CA ALA A 33 5.12 3.01 -12.89
C ALA A 33 4.57 2.73 -11.48
N SER A 34 5.39 2.15 -10.61
CA SER A 34 5.16 2.22 -9.16
C SER A 34 5.38 3.68 -8.71
N GLY A 35 4.35 4.52 -8.76
CA GLY A 35 4.35 5.85 -8.13
C GLY A 35 3.95 7.05 -9.01
N GLY A 36 3.47 6.85 -10.24
CA GLY A 36 2.93 7.93 -11.07
C GLY A 36 1.41 7.93 -11.06
N PHE A 37 0.76 9.04 -10.70
CA PHE A 37 -0.68 9.26 -10.91
C PHE A 37 -0.98 9.60 -12.38
N SER A 38 -0.42 8.85 -13.33
CA SER A 38 -0.88 8.94 -14.72
C SER A 38 -2.23 8.24 -14.76
N ASN A 39 -3.28 9.07 -14.79
CA ASN A 39 -4.69 8.74 -15.03
C ASN A 39 -5.22 7.44 -14.37
N PRO A 40 -6.01 7.52 -13.29
CA PRO A 40 -6.55 6.34 -12.60
C PRO A 40 -7.51 5.47 -13.45
N THR A 41 -7.87 5.92 -14.66
CA THR A 41 -8.70 5.20 -15.63
C THR A 41 -7.88 4.44 -16.69
N GLU A 42 -6.56 4.63 -16.70
CA GLU A 42 -5.67 4.08 -17.72
C GLU A 42 -5.36 2.60 -17.42
N GLY A 43 -6.31 1.74 -17.79
CA GLY A 43 -6.05 0.37 -18.23
C GLY A 43 -5.25 -0.54 -17.30
N ALA A 44 -5.66 -0.70 -16.04
CA ALA A 44 -5.10 -1.72 -15.14
C ALA A 44 -5.48 -3.18 -15.48
N SER A 45 -5.88 -3.48 -16.71
CA SER A 45 -6.23 -4.83 -17.13
C SER A 45 -5.96 -5.03 -18.61
N THR A 46 -4.69 -5.29 -18.94
CA THR A 46 -4.40 -6.07 -20.12
C THR A 46 -4.38 -7.53 -19.68
N ASN A 47 -5.03 -8.42 -20.43
CA ASN A 47 -5.20 -9.84 -20.08
C ASN A 47 -3.87 -10.63 -19.94
N ASN A 48 -2.73 -9.97 -20.18
CA ASN A 48 -1.38 -10.54 -20.14
C ASN A 48 -0.49 -9.90 -19.06
N ALA A 49 -1.05 -9.08 -18.16
CA ALA A 49 -0.29 -8.43 -17.10
C ALA A 49 0.21 -9.49 -16.08
N LYS A 50 1.50 -9.79 -16.08
CA LYS A 50 2.11 -10.75 -15.17
C LYS A 50 2.44 -10.07 -13.84
N VAL A 51 2.14 -10.72 -12.72
CA VAL A 51 2.58 -10.27 -11.40
C VAL A 51 4.11 -10.31 -11.34
N ILE A 52 4.72 -9.17 -11.04
CA ILE A 52 6.16 -9.03 -10.86
C ILE A 52 6.56 -8.83 -9.41
N ARG A 53 5.65 -8.31 -8.58
CA ARG A 53 5.93 -7.98 -7.19
C ARG A 53 4.65 -7.83 -6.37
N THR A 54 4.67 -8.26 -5.11
CA THR A 54 3.59 -8.05 -4.14
C THR A 54 4.12 -7.35 -2.89
N ARG A 55 3.28 -6.55 -2.23
CA ARG A 55 3.61 -5.82 -0.99
C ARG A 55 2.45 -5.86 -0.01
N PRO A 56 2.67 -6.22 1.27
CA PRO A 56 1.65 -6.03 2.29
C PRO A 56 1.59 -4.54 2.68
N ILE A 57 0.39 -4.00 2.73
CA ILE A 57 0.04 -2.69 3.28
C ILE A 57 -0.46 -2.95 4.70
N PHE A 58 0.17 -2.28 5.67
CA PHE A 58 -0.24 -2.35 7.08
C PHE A 58 -1.00 -1.08 7.48
N PRO A 59 -1.91 -1.16 8.47
CA PRO A 59 -2.57 0.01 9.04
C PRO A 59 -1.56 1.03 9.57
N TYR A 60 -1.79 2.31 9.28
CA TYR A 60 -0.99 3.39 9.84
C TYR A 60 -0.99 3.34 11.39
N PRO A 61 0.15 3.58 12.07
CA PRO A 61 1.44 4.04 11.55
C PRO A 61 2.43 2.93 11.16
N MET A 62 2.01 1.66 11.12
CA MET A 62 2.92 0.56 10.81
C MET A 62 3.46 0.65 9.38
N GLN A 63 4.72 0.26 9.23
CA GLN A 63 5.43 0.22 7.95
C GLN A 63 5.83 -1.21 7.60
N ALA A 64 5.80 -1.56 6.31
CA ALA A 64 6.28 -2.85 5.85
C ALA A 64 7.82 -2.90 5.89
N ARG A 65 8.38 -3.84 6.65
CA ARG A 65 9.82 -4.09 6.73
C ARG A 65 10.14 -5.48 6.20
N TYR A 66 11.13 -5.56 5.31
CA TYR A 66 11.62 -6.84 4.80
C TYR A 66 12.21 -7.69 5.94
N SER A 67 11.87 -8.97 5.97
CA SER A 67 12.27 -9.92 7.02
C SER A 67 13.76 -10.29 6.97
N GLY A 68 14.46 -9.96 5.88
CA GLY A 68 15.85 -10.33 5.65
C GLY A 68 16.03 -11.69 4.98
N LYS A 69 14.94 -12.41 4.68
CA LYS A 69 14.96 -13.74 4.05
C LYS A 69 13.94 -13.82 2.92
N GLY A 70 14.23 -14.64 1.91
CA GLY A 70 13.34 -14.88 0.77
C GLY A 70 13.51 -13.86 -0.36
N SER A 71 12.53 -13.81 -1.26
CA SER A 71 12.53 -12.83 -2.35
C SER A 71 11.96 -11.50 -1.85
N VAL A 72 12.62 -10.39 -2.21
CA VAL A 72 12.07 -9.05 -2.00
C VAL A 72 10.81 -8.82 -2.82
N ASP A 73 10.49 -9.62 -3.83
CA ASP A 73 9.28 -9.42 -4.64
C ASP A 73 8.04 -10.10 -4.07
N ASP A 74 8.18 -10.88 -3.00
CA ASP A 74 7.09 -11.62 -2.37
C ASP A 74 6.66 -10.97 -1.04
N ALA A 75 5.38 -10.65 -0.94
CA ALA A 75 4.76 -10.06 0.25
C ALA A 75 4.92 -10.91 1.52
N ALA A 76 5.04 -12.24 1.41
CA ALA A 76 5.23 -13.12 2.56
C ALA A 76 6.55 -12.85 3.32
N ASN A 77 7.51 -12.19 2.66
CA ASN A 77 8.82 -11.88 3.24
C ASN A 77 8.87 -10.51 3.94
N PHE A 78 7.73 -9.87 4.19
CA PHE A 78 7.63 -8.58 4.88
C PHE A 78 6.81 -8.69 6.17
N VAL A 79 7.20 -7.92 7.18
CA VAL A 79 6.51 -7.81 8.48
C VAL A 79 6.15 -6.36 8.76
N GLY A 80 4.99 -6.15 9.38
CA GLY A 80 4.59 -4.82 9.83
C GLY A 80 5.37 -4.42 11.08
N VAL A 81 5.96 -3.23 11.08
CA VAL A 81 6.68 -2.68 12.23
C VAL A 81 6.22 -1.29 12.57
N MET A 82 6.16 -0.98 13.86
CA MET A 82 6.00 0.41 14.31
C MET A 82 7.28 1.19 13.99
N PRO A 83 7.19 2.37 13.35
CA PRO A 83 8.35 3.22 13.15
C PRO A 83 8.85 3.76 14.50
N SER A 84 10.16 3.94 14.62
CA SER A 84 10.81 4.48 15.84
C SER A 84 10.49 5.95 16.10
N GLN A 85 10.06 6.67 15.06
CA GLN A 85 9.53 8.02 15.14
C GLN A 85 8.17 8.01 14.45
N THR A 86 7.12 8.44 15.15
CA THR A 86 5.82 8.67 14.50
C THR A 86 6.02 9.75 13.46
N PRO A 87 5.69 9.51 12.18
CA PRO A 87 5.73 10.56 11.17
C PRO A 87 4.89 11.74 11.67
N SER A 88 5.51 12.92 11.81
CA SER A 88 4.72 14.11 12.12
C SER A 88 3.73 14.30 10.98
N GLY A 89 2.43 14.30 11.28
CA GLY A 89 1.40 14.59 10.27
C GLY A 89 1.53 15.98 9.66
N GLY A 90 2.31 16.86 10.29
CA GLY A 90 2.76 18.12 9.71
C GLY A 90 3.78 17.88 8.62
N ILE A 91 3.36 18.07 7.37
CA ILE A 91 4.28 18.24 6.25
C ILE A 91 4.94 19.62 6.43
N ASN A 92 6.27 19.67 6.54
CA ASN A 92 6.98 20.94 6.53
C ASN A 92 7.14 21.43 5.07
N TRP A 93 6.04 21.90 4.49
CA TRP A 93 6.02 22.50 3.16
C TRP A 93 6.53 23.95 3.22
N ILE A 94 6.92 24.50 2.08
CA ILE A 94 7.68 25.76 1.99
C ILE A 94 7.01 27.01 2.60
N GLY A 95 5.70 26.98 2.87
CA GLY A 95 4.96 28.06 3.54
C GLY A 95 4.29 27.64 4.84
N ASN A 96 4.75 26.54 5.46
CA ASN A 96 4.25 26.08 6.76
C ASN A 96 4.43 27.12 7.88
N ASP A 97 5.37 28.04 7.73
CA ASP A 97 5.62 29.18 8.62
C ASP A 97 4.71 30.39 8.37
N LEU A 98 4.04 30.48 7.22
CA LEU A 98 3.17 31.60 6.84
C LEU A 98 1.79 31.58 7.53
N LEU A 99 1.42 30.48 8.19
CA LEU A 99 0.09 30.27 8.77
C LEU A 99 0.08 30.22 10.32
N GLN A 100 1.12 30.72 10.98
CA GLN A 100 1.13 30.75 12.45
C GLN A 100 0.25 31.88 12.99
N PRO A 101 -0.65 31.61 13.97
CA PRO A 101 -1.46 32.65 14.59
C PRO A 101 -0.56 33.70 15.26
N GLN A 102 -0.92 34.98 15.10
CA GLN A 102 -0.26 36.13 15.73
C GLN A 102 -0.60 36.24 17.21
#